data_AF-S4N1V7-F1
#
_entry.id   AF-S4N1V7-F1
#
_cell.length_a   1.000
_cell.length_b   1.000
_cell.length_c   1.000
_cell.angle_alpha   90.00
_cell.angle_beta   90.00
_cell.angle_gamma   90.00
#
_symmetry.space_group_name_H-M   'P 1'
#
loop_
_entity.id
_entity.type
_entity.pdbx_description
1 polymer ?
#
loop_
_entity_poly.entity_id
_entity_poly.type
_entity_poly.pdbx_seq_one_letter_code
_entity_poly.pdbx_strand_id
1 'polypeptide(L)' 'MMVGGSALLPGLDQMLRQATGMPVHIAERPDVCAVQGLGAMMEGRIAPLALDPLGS' A
#
# COMPACT_ATOMS: atom_id res chain seq x y z
N MET A 1 -3.42 4.77 2.30
CA MET A 1 -2.62 4.99 1.07
C MET A 1 -2.98 3.91 0.08
N MET A 2 -3.14 4.24 -1.20
CA MET A 2 -3.45 3.31 -2.28
C MET A 2 -2.25 3.14 -3.21
N VAL A 3 -2.04 1.90 -3.64
CA VAL A 3 -0.99 1.46 -4.56
C VAL A 3 -1.57 0.42 -5.53
N GLY A 4 -0.81 0.09 -6.57
CA GLY A 4 -1.23 -0.79 -7.66
C GLY A 4 -1.90 -0.03 -8.80
N GLY A 5 -1.97 -0.65 -9.99
CA GLY A 5 -2.56 -0.02 -11.17
C GLY A 5 -4.04 0.33 -11.03
N SER A 6 -4.78 -0.45 -10.24
CA SER A 6 -6.20 -0.18 -9.95
C SER A 6 -6.42 1.12 -9.17
N ALA A 7 -5.41 1.63 -8.46
CA ALA A 7 -5.52 2.90 -7.73
C ALA A 7 -5.77 4.10 -8.65
N LEU A 8 -5.46 3.99 -9.95
CA LEU A 8 -5.69 5.02 -10.96
C LEU A 8 -7.07 4.92 -11.62
N LEU A 9 -7.90 3.95 -11.24
CA LEU A 9 -9.26 3.85 -11.75
C LEU A 9 -10.05 5.10 -11.35
N PRO A 10 -10.66 5.83 -12.31
CA PRO A 10 -11.37 7.07 -12.02
C PRO A 10 -12.44 6.88 -10.95
N GLY A 11 -12.35 7.66 -9.87
CA GLY A 11 -13.34 7.67 -8.78
C GLY A 11 -13.23 6.55 -7.75
N LEU A 12 -12.28 5.62 -7.88
CA LEU A 12 -12.08 4.56 -6.89
C LEU A 12 -11.68 5.13 -5.52
N ASP A 13 -10.78 6.11 -5.49
CA ASP A 13 -10.35 6.78 -4.28
C ASP A 13 -11.52 7.51 -3.59
N GLN A 14 -12.35 8.21 -4.37
CA GLN A 14 -13.53 8.91 -3.88
C GLN A 14 -14.56 7.93 -3.27
N MET A 15 -14.82 6.81 -3.96
CA MET A 15 -15.71 5.77 -3.46
C MET A 15 -15.21 5.19 -2.13
N LEU A 16 -13.90 4.91 -2.01
CA LEU A 16 -13.31 4.41 -0.77
C LEU A 16 -13.41 5.45 0.37
N ARG A 17 -13.17 6.73 0.09
CA ARG A 17 -13.34 7.82 1.06
C ARG A 17 -14.78 7.87 1.59
N GLN A 18 -15.76 7.79 0.70
CA GLN A 18 -17.18 7.84 1.06
C GLN A 18 -17.62 6.60 1.86
N ALA A 19 -17.19 5.41 1.45
CA ALA A 19 -17.61 4.16 2.08
C ALA A 19 -16.96 3.97 3.46
N THR A 20 -15.72 4.42 3.65
CA THR A 20 -14.98 4.18 4.89
C THR A 20 -14.96 5.37 5.85
N GLY A 21 -15.25 6.58 5.36
CA GLY A 21 -15.04 7.83 6.11
C GLY A 21 -13.55 8.16 6.34
N MET A 22 -12.63 7.37 5.80
CA MET A 22 -11.19 7.52 6.03
C MET A 22 -10.50 8.34 4.93
N PRO A 23 -9.40 9.05 5.23
CA PRO A 23 -8.57 9.69 4.21
C PRO A 23 -7.91 8.67 3.27
N VAL A 24 -8.01 8.90 1.96
CA VAL A 24 -7.44 8.00 0.93
C VAL A 24 -6.46 8.73 0.01
N HIS A 25 -5.16 8.49 0.17
CA HIS A 25 -4.12 9.07 -0.68
C HIS A 25 -3.59 8.04 -1.68
N ILE A 26 -3.52 8.39 -2.96
CA ILE A 26 -2.84 7.60 -3.98
C ILE A 26 -1.34 7.95 -3.94
N ALA A 27 -0.47 6.93 -3.98
CA ALA A 27 0.97 7.16 -4.08
C ALA A 27 1.35 7.83 -5.42
N GLU A 28 2.45 8.58 -5.48
CA GLU A 28 2.91 9.26 -6.70
C GLU A 28 3.17 8.28 -7.86
N ARG A 29 3.72 7.11 -7.54
CA ARG A 29 3.99 6.03 -8.50
C ARG A 29 3.40 4.70 -8.01
N PRO A 30 2.06 4.54 -8.06
CA PRO A 30 1.38 3.42 -7.42
C PRO A 30 1.69 2.08 -8.08
N ASP A 31 2.09 2.10 -9.35
CA ASP A 31 2.44 0.94 -10.19
C ASP A 31 3.72 0.21 -9.74
N VAL A 32 4.68 0.92 -9.14
CA VAL A 32 5.99 0.35 -8.77
C VAL A 32 6.19 0.14 -7.27
N CYS A 33 5.27 0.59 -6.42
CA CYS A 33 5.46 0.52 -4.96
C CYS A 33 5.77 -0.90 -4.46
N ALA A 34 5.13 -1.92 -5.03
CA ALA A 34 5.34 -3.31 -4.63
C ALA A 34 6.78 -3.79 -4.93
N VAL A 35 7.27 -3.54 -6.15
CA VAL A 35 8.63 -3.94 -6.55
C VAL A 35 9.70 -3.11 -5.85
N GLN A 36 9.43 -1.83 -5.57
CA GLN A 36 10.33 -0.98 -4.78
C GLN A 36 10.44 -1.47 -3.33
N GLY A 37 9.32 -1.86 -2.71
CA GLY A 37 9.31 -2.45 -1.37
C GLY A 37 10.11 -3.75 -1.33
N LEU A 38 9.91 -4.63 -2.32
CA LEU A 38 10.68 -5.86 -2.45
C LEU A 38 12.18 -5.58 -2.61
N GLY A 39 12.57 -4.66 -3.49
CA GLY A 39 13.97 -4.27 -3.66
C GLY A 39 14.59 -3.75 -2.36
N ALA A 40 13.87 -2.93 -1.60
CA ALA A 40 14.33 -2.45 -0.29
C ALA A 40 14.55 -3.58 0.71
N MET A 41 13.71 -4.62 0.69
CA MET A 41 13.90 -5.81 1.54
C MET A 41 15.13 -6.61 1.11
N MET A 42 15.31 -6.84 -0.19
CA MET A 42 16.45 -7.58 -0.74
C MET A 42 17.78 -6.87 -0.47
N GLU A 43 17.79 -5.54 -0.48
CA GLU A 43 18.95 -4.71 -0.15
C GLU A 43 19.20 -4.59 1.36
N GLY A 44 18.36 -5.20 2.21
CA GLY A 44 18.49 -5.13 3.67
C GLY A 44 18.11 -3.77 4.26
N ARG A 45 17.45 -2.89 3.49
CA ARG A 45 16.96 -1.58 3.99
C ARG A 45 15.72 -1.74 4.86
N ILE A 46 14.96 -2.81 4.68
CA ILE A 46 13.75 -3.12 5.46
C ILE A 46 13.73 -4.60 5.81
N ALA A 47 13.41 -4.94 7.05
CA ALA A 47 13.20 -6.32 7.49
C ALA A 47 11.70 -6.67 7.50
N PRO A 48 11.32 -7.93 7.19
CA PRO A 48 9.95 -8.39 7.38
C PRO A 48 9.54 -8.25 8.85
N LEU A 49 8.31 -7.79 9.09
CA LEU A 49 7.73 -7.85 10.42
C LEU A 49 7.39 -9.30 10.75
N ALA A 50 8.08 -9.90 11.69
CA ALA A 50 7.69 -11.19 12.26
C ALA A 50 6.47 -10.96 13.17
N LEU A 51 5.29 -11.37 12.70
CA LEU A 51 4.09 -11.38 13.52
C LEU A 51 4.07 -12.67 14.34
N ASP A 52 3.88 -12.56 15.65
CA ASP A 52 3.60 -13.73 16.48
C ASP A 52 2.22 -14.28 16.06
N PRO A 53 2.14 -15.53 15.55
CA PRO A 53 0.89 -16.10 15.05
C PRO A 53 -0.21 -16.21 16.13
N LEU A 54 0.13 -16.06 17.41
CA LEU A 54 -0.81 -16.19 18.52
C LEU A 54 -1.02 -14.91 19.33
N GLY A 55 -0.48 -13.76 18.90
CA GLY A 55 -0.68 -12.42 19.49
C GLY A 55 -1.13 -12.42 20.95
N SER A 56 -0.17 -12.32 21.89
CA SER A 56 -0.36 -12.34 23.35
C SER A 56 -1.73 -11.87 23.86
#